data_AF-A0A9E5MT71-F1
#
_entry.id   AF-A0A9E5MT71-F1
#
_cell.length_a   1.000
_cell.length_b   1.000
_cell.length_c   1.000
_cell.angle_alpha   90.00
_cell.angle_beta   90.00
_cell.angle_gamma   90.00
#
_symmetry.space_group_name_H-M   'P 1'
#
loop_
_entity.id
_entity.type
_entity.pdbx_description
1 polymer ?
#
loop_
_entity_poly.entity_id
_entity_poly.type
_entity_poly.pdbx_seq_one_letter_code
_entity_poly.pdbx_strand_id
1 'polypeptide(L)'
;LLQGFFLGDLLVEPLKGSVTGRGFSEHLSPDAVEVLLRLADSPGSLVTREALLERVWGAGNGDEDTLSQAIAEVRRALHDTA
;
A
#
# COMPACT_ATOMS: atom_id res chain seq x y z
N LEU A 1 -6.43 7.23 8.75
CA LEU A 1 -5.21 6.45 8.42
C LEU A 1 -3.94 7.30 8.30
N LEU A 2 -3.98 8.54 7.81
CA LEU A 2 -2.76 9.35 7.58
C LEU A 2 -1.92 9.68 8.84
N GLN A 3 -2.51 9.63 10.04
CA GLN A 3 -1.79 9.83 11.30
C GLN A 3 -0.92 8.63 11.72
N GLY A 4 -0.89 7.58 10.90
CA GLY A 4 -0.29 6.29 11.23
C GLY A 4 -1.30 5.32 11.81
N PHE A 5 -1.07 4.03 11.59
CA PHE A 5 -1.93 2.95 12.06
C PHE A 5 -1.18 1.62 12.13
N PHE A 6 -1.74 0.66 12.86
CA PHE A 6 -1.18 -0.68 12.94
C PHE A 6 -1.88 -1.65 11.98
N LEU A 7 -1.07 -2.45 11.27
CA LEU A 7 -1.50 -3.65 10.54
C LEU A 7 -0.86 -4.85 11.22
N GLY A 8 -1.62 -5.52 12.09
CA GLY A 8 -1.05 -6.52 13.00
C GLY A 8 -0.02 -5.88 13.92
N ASP A 9 1.23 -6.33 13.84
CA ASP A 9 2.39 -5.85 14.59
C ASP A 9 3.25 -4.82 13.82
N LEU A 10 2.81 -4.39 12.63
CA LEU A 10 3.47 -3.40 11.80
C LEU A 10 2.90 -2.01 12.04
N LEU A 11 3.75 -1.03 12.32
CA LEU A 11 3.38 0.39 12.30
C LEU A 11 3.53 0.94 10.88
N VAL A 12 2.44 1.41 10.30
CA VAL A 12 2.44 2.13 9.02
C VAL A 12 2.35 3.62 9.31
N GLU A 13 3.26 4.41 8.74
CA GLU A 13 3.28 5.88 8.83
C GLU A 13 3.17 6.48 7.41
N PRO A 14 1.95 6.67 6.88
CA PRO A 14 1.74 7.01 5.46
C PRO A 14 2.42 8.30 5.03
N LEU A 15 2.38 9.33 5.86
CA LEU A 15 3.01 10.63 5.56
C LEU A 15 4.54 10.55 5.52
N LYS A 16 5.14 9.51 6.12
CA LYS A 16 6.57 9.22 6.05
C LYS A 16 6.90 8.17 4.98
N GLY A 17 5.88 7.56 4.37
CA GLY A 17 6.03 6.41 3.49
C GLY A 17 6.73 5.22 4.14
N SER A 18 6.61 5.03 5.46
CA SER A 18 7.36 3.99 6.17
C SER A 18 6.46 2.91 6.77
N VAL A 19 6.96 1.68 6.75
CA VAL A 19 6.42 0.53 7.47
C VAL A 19 7.50 0.01 8.41
N THR A 20 7.19 -0.09 9.70
CA THR A 20 8.15 -0.53 10.72
C THR A 20 7.59 -1.75 11.44
N GLY A 21 8.39 -2.82 11.47
CA GLY A 21 8.12 -4.03 12.23
C GLY A 21 9.23 -4.32 13.24
N ARG A 22 9.25 -5.55 13.77
CA ARG A 22 10.29 -5.95 14.74
C ARG A 22 11.64 -6.09 14.06
N GLY A 23 12.49 -5.08 14.23
CA GLY A 23 13.88 -5.10 13.75
C GLY A 23 14.06 -4.73 12.28
N PHE A 24 13.01 -4.24 11.62
CA PHE A 24 13.10 -3.73 10.26
C PHE A 24 12.28 -2.44 10.09
N SER A 25 12.68 -1.64 9.10
CA SER A 25 11.91 -0.53 8.60
C SER A 25 12.08 -0.46 7.10
N GLU A 26 10.96 -0.45 6.39
CA GLU A 26 10.89 -0.40 4.93
C GLU A 26 10.24 0.91 4.49
N HIS A 27 10.61 1.37 3.29
CA HIS A 27 10.02 2.56 2.68
C HIS A 27 9.13 2.15 1.50
N LEU A 28 8.05 2.90 1.32
CA LEU A 28 7.07 2.79 0.25
C LEU A 28 7.11 4.06 -0.59
N SER A 29 7.08 3.89 -1.91
CA SER A 29 6.79 4.96 -2.86
C SER A 29 5.41 5.57 -2.59
N PRO A 30 5.16 6.83 -3.02
CA PRO A 30 3.86 7.48 -2.84
C PRO A 30 2.68 6.66 -3.38
N ASP A 31 2.84 6.03 -4.54
CA ASP A 31 1.81 5.19 -5.16
C ASP A 31 1.55 3.93 -4.32
N ALA A 32 2.60 3.28 -3.82
CA ALA A 32 2.48 2.11 -2.95
C ALA A 32 1.83 2.47 -1.60
N VAL A 33 2.11 3.67 -1.05
CA VAL A 33 1.41 4.19 0.14
C VAL A 33 -0.08 4.34 -0.14
N GLU A 34 -0.47 4.97 -1.25
CA GLU A 34 -1.88 5.17 -1.57
C GLU A 34 -2.60 3.84 -1.84
N VAL A 35 -1.96 2.89 -2.53
CA VAL A 35 -2.49 1.52 -2.68
C VAL A 35 -2.73 0.88 -1.31
N LEU A 36 -1.74 0.91 -0.42
CA LEU A 36 -1.87 0.35 0.92
C LEU A 36 -3.00 1.02 1.72
N LEU A 37 -3.12 2.34 1.65
CA LEU A 37 -4.21 3.08 2.28
C LEU A 37 -5.58 2.64 1.74
N ARG A 38 -5.71 2.41 0.44
CA ARG A 38 -6.99 1.95 -0.15
C ARG A 38 -7.38 0.55 0.30
N LEU A 39 -6.41 -0.36 0.38
CA LEU A 39 -6.66 -1.71 0.89
C LEU A 39 -7.01 -1.68 2.38
N ALA A 40 -6.29 -0.87 3.17
CA ALA A 40 -6.50 -0.76 4.61
C ALA A 40 -7.83 -0.07 4.99
N ASP A 41 -8.37 0.79 4.12
CA ASP A 41 -9.66 1.46 4.32
C ASP A 41 -10.86 0.52 4.07
N SER A 42 -10.64 -0.65 3.48
CA SER A 42 -11.68 -1.64 3.15
C SER A 42 -11.27 -3.07 3.56
N PRO A 43 -10.99 -3.31 4.86
CA PRO A 43 -10.49 -4.60 5.32
C PRO A 43 -11.48 -5.73 5.07
N GLY A 44 -11.00 -6.85 4.51
CA GLY A 44 -11.82 -8.03 4.21
C GLY A 44 -12.77 -7.87 3.02
N SER A 45 -12.74 -6.74 2.32
CA SER A 45 -13.54 -6.50 1.12
C SER A 45 -12.68 -6.63 -0.15
N LEU A 46 -13.29 -7.09 -1.24
CA LEU A 46 -12.63 -7.10 -2.55
C LEU A 46 -12.48 -5.66 -3.06
N VAL A 47 -11.24 -5.23 -3.28
CA VAL A 47 -10.91 -3.99 -4.01
C VAL A 47 -10.49 -4.37 -5.42
N THR A 48 -11.20 -3.87 -6.44
CA THR A 48 -10.91 -4.25 -7.82
C THR A 48 -9.67 -3.53 -8.36
N ARG A 49 -9.09 -4.12 -9.41
CA ARG A 49 -7.92 -3.55 -10.09
C ARG A 49 -8.23 -2.15 -10.64
N GLU A 50 -9.38 -2.00 -11.28
CA GLU A 50 -9.83 -0.76 -11.91
C GLU A 50 -10.01 0.35 -10.87
N ALA A 51 -10.56 0.01 -9.70
CA ALA A 51 -10.75 0.96 -8.60
C ALA A 51 -9.42 1.46 -8.03
N LEU A 52 -8.41 0.58 -7.92
CA LEU A 52 -7.06 0.98 -7.49
C LEU A 52 -6.41 1.89 -8.54
N LEU A 53 -6.47 1.50 -9.82
CA LEU A 53 -5.89 2.29 -10.91
C LEU A 53 -6.48 3.69 -10.98
N GLU A 54 -7.82 3.79 -10.98
CA GLU A 54 -8.53 5.06 -11.04
C GLU A 54 -8.23 5.94 -9.82
N ARG A 55 -8.14 5.34 -8.62
CA ARG A 55 -7.97 6.13 -7.40
C ARG A 55 -6.54 6.63 -7.19
N VAL A 56 -5.55 5.80 -7.48
CA VAL A 56 -4.14 6.09 -7.17
C VAL A 56 -3.54 6.98 -8.25
N TRP A 57 -3.76 6.67 -9.53
CA TRP A 57 -3.17 7.40 -10.65
C TRP A 57 -4.16 8.31 -11.39
N GLY A 58 -5.47 8.11 -11.23
CA GLY A 58 -6.48 8.81 -12.01
C GLY A 58 -6.83 8.10 -13.32
N ALA A 59 -7.92 8.52 -13.95
CA ALA A 59 -8.43 7.92 -15.18
C ALA A 59 -7.38 7.98 -16.32
N GLY A 60 -6.93 6.79 -16.76
CA GLY A 60 -6.03 6.62 -17.91
C GLY A 60 -4.54 6.85 -17.64
N ASN A 61 -4.13 7.12 -16.39
CA ASN A 61 -2.72 7.39 -16.06
C ASN A 61 -1.98 6.17 -15.49
N GLY A 62 -2.70 5.20 -14.92
CA GLY A 62 -2.14 3.95 -14.42
C GLY A 62 -2.39 2.78 -15.38
N ASP A 63 -1.54 1.78 -15.30
CA ASP A 63 -1.62 0.54 -16.06
C ASP A 63 -1.38 -0.70 -15.17
N GLU A 64 -1.49 -1.89 -15.74
CA GLU A 64 -1.35 -3.13 -14.98
C GLU A 64 0.06 -3.31 -14.39
N ASP A 65 1.09 -2.81 -15.07
CA ASP A 65 2.49 -2.93 -14.64
C ASP A 65 2.78 -2.03 -13.44
N THR A 66 2.35 -0.76 -13.49
CA THR A 66 2.48 0.20 -12.38
C THR A 66 1.76 -0.28 -11.12
N LEU A 67 0.54 -0.82 -11.26
CA LEU A 67 -0.17 -1.41 -10.13
C LEU A 67 0.53 -2.68 -9.60
N SER A 68 1.02 -3.54 -10.49
CA SER A 68 1.74 -4.75 -10.08
C SER A 68 3.02 -4.41 -9.31
N GLN A 69 3.75 -3.37 -9.74
CA GLN A 69 4.94 -2.87 -9.05
C GLN A 69 4.58 -2.30 -7.66
N ALA A 70 3.53 -1.47 -7.56
CA ALA A 70 3.08 -0.93 -6.29
C ALA A 70 2.64 -2.03 -5.31
N ILE A 71 1.89 -3.03 -5.78
CA ILE A 71 1.51 -4.19 -4.97
C ILE A 71 2.74 -4.98 -4.51
N ALA A 72 3.70 -5.24 -5.41
CA ALA A 72 4.93 -5.95 -5.06
C ALA A 72 5.74 -5.21 -3.97
N GLU A 73 5.79 -3.88 -4.08
CA GLU A 73 6.43 -3.02 -3.08
C GLU A 73 5.72 -3.09 -1.72
N VAL A 74 4.38 -3.00 -1.72
CA VAL A 74 3.57 -3.18 -0.51
C VAL A 74 3.83 -4.53 0.14
N ARG A 75 3.74 -5.64 -0.62
CA ARG A 75 3.98 -6.99 -0.08
C ARG A 75 5.37 -7.12 0.53
N ARG A 76 6.40 -6.60 -0.16
CA ARG A 76 7.77 -6.57 0.34
C ARG A 76 7.88 -5.80 1.65
N ALA A 77 7.32 -4.60 1.73
CA ALA A 77 7.38 -3.76 2.92
C ALA A 77 6.61 -4.35 4.11
N LEU A 78 5.55 -5.12 3.84
CA LEU A 78 4.80 -5.86 4.85
C LEU A 78 5.44 -7.22 5.21
N HIS A 79 6.55 -7.59 4.56
CA HIS A 79 7.16 -8.92 4.66
C HIS A 79 6.17 -10.07 4.36
N ASP A 80 5.23 -9.82 3.46
CA ASP A 80 4.30 -10.80 2.94
C ASP A 80 4.98 -11.66 1.86
N THR A 81 5.61 -12.75 2.28
CA THR A 81 6.37 -13.68 1.41
C THR A 81 5.58 -14.91 0.97
N ALA A 82 4.24 -14.88 1.04
CA ALA A 82 3.39 -16.01 0.66
C ALA A 82 3.46 -16.36 -0.84
#